data_AF-A0A517MC26-F1
#
_entry.id   AF-A0A517MC26-F1
#
_cell.length_a   1.000
_cell.length_b   1.000
_cell.length_c   1.000
_cell.angle_alpha   90.00
_cell.angle_beta   90.00
_cell.angle_gamma   90.00
#
_symmetry.space_group_name_H-M   'P 1'
#
loop_
_entity.id
_entity.type
_entity.pdbx_description
1 polymer ?
#
loop_
_entity_poly.entity_id
_entity_poly.type
_entity_poly.pdbx_seq_one_letter_code
_entity_poly.pdbx_strand_id
1 'polypeptide(L)'
;MFVTRMNDQEKQALYNVVSECGRLLDSLGHPWWLSHGTLLGAWRHHDVIPWDDDLDVAFPREKLPELIAAAAESGWKFCRLGPFLAKIWNPSLALYHTNHPWTWPFADITLYDETSTTIIVEYMYHRKFAVVEKSDVLPLQDIPFGPLQLPVPRSPELLLNQVYPYWNSQPSSSDYGHRMERSYDEPSERRRIADLAKDFQMFNVDVSDSDATLVEVCHGEHPQWAGPVHFFSDGRMCRPNSDEGRYEKIGDHGMVLFWDQWEPEILIRKDSTSPYRDPTKPFFLQAR
;
A
#
# COMPACT_ATOMS: atom_id res chain seq x y z
N MET A 1 13.85 0.29 -7.22
CA MET A 1 13.26 0.69 -5.93
C MET A 1 12.79 -0.50 -5.08
N PHE A 2 12.40 -1.62 -5.67
CA PHE A 2 12.11 -2.88 -4.96
C PHE A 2 13.39 -3.54 -4.40
N VAL A 3 13.97 -2.95 -3.36
CA VAL A 3 15.18 -3.43 -2.69
C VAL A 3 14.92 -3.57 -1.20
N THR A 4 15.58 -4.51 -0.55
CA THR A 4 15.48 -4.65 0.91
C THR A 4 16.05 -3.40 1.59
N ARG A 5 15.21 -2.65 2.31
CA ARG A 5 15.58 -1.33 2.91
C ARG A 5 16.16 -1.43 4.32
N MET A 6 15.88 -2.53 5.02
CA MET A 6 16.35 -2.77 6.39
C MET A 6 17.32 -3.96 6.47
N ASN A 7 18.36 -3.81 7.29
CA ASN A 7 19.18 -4.93 7.72
C ASN A 7 18.54 -5.69 8.89
N ASP A 8 19.11 -6.83 9.29
CA ASP A 8 18.55 -7.68 10.35
C ASP A 8 18.41 -6.97 11.71
N GLN A 9 19.36 -6.09 12.07
CA GLN A 9 19.31 -5.33 13.32
C GLN A 9 18.15 -4.33 13.30
N GLU A 10 17.98 -3.62 12.19
CA GLU A 10 16.91 -2.65 11.97
C GLU A 10 15.55 -3.34 12.04
N LYS A 11 15.41 -4.45 11.34
CA LYS A 11 14.19 -5.27 11.32
C LYS A 11 13.86 -5.81 12.71
N GLN A 12 14.86 -6.27 13.48
CA GLN A 12 14.66 -6.68 14.86
C GLN A 12 14.24 -5.53 15.78
N ALA A 13 14.79 -4.32 15.59
CA ALA A 13 14.35 -3.14 16.33
C ALA A 13 12.88 -2.80 16.02
N LEU A 14 12.48 -2.90 14.76
CA LEU A 14 11.10 -2.70 14.32
C LEU A 14 10.14 -3.72 14.96
N TYR A 15 10.50 -5.01 14.99
CA TYR A 15 9.71 -6.03 15.71
C TYR A 15 9.59 -5.76 17.21
N ASN A 16 10.66 -5.30 17.85
CA ASN A 16 10.62 -4.94 19.27
C ASN A 16 9.65 -3.78 19.52
N VAL A 17 9.65 -2.76 18.64
CA VAL A 17 8.74 -1.61 18.73
C VAL A 17 7.28 -2.05 18.56
N VAL A 18 6.93 -2.85 17.54
CA VAL A 18 5.53 -3.28 17.36
C VAL A 18 5.07 -4.23 18.47
N SER A 19 5.94 -5.08 19.03
CA SER A 19 5.58 -5.96 20.14
C SER A 19 5.31 -5.18 21.43
N GLU A 20 6.18 -4.22 21.79
CA GLU A 20 5.99 -3.37 22.97
C GLU A 20 4.80 -2.41 22.79
N CYS A 21 4.64 -1.83 21.60
CA CYS A 21 3.48 -0.99 21.26
C CYS A 21 2.19 -1.81 21.33
N GLY A 22 2.18 -3.00 20.74
CA GLY A 22 1.04 -3.92 20.78
C GLY A 22 0.62 -4.25 22.20
N ARG A 23 1.57 -4.55 23.10
CA ARG A 23 1.27 -4.76 24.53
C ARG A 23 0.64 -3.54 25.20
N LEU A 24 1.10 -2.34 24.86
CA LEU A 24 0.48 -1.10 25.34
C LEU A 24 -0.97 -0.99 24.85
N LEU A 25 -1.22 -1.24 23.56
CA LEU A 25 -2.55 -1.18 22.96
C LEU A 25 -3.49 -2.25 23.54
N ASP A 26 -3.03 -3.49 23.69
CA ASP A 26 -3.76 -4.60 24.31
C ASP A 26 -4.21 -4.26 25.73
N SER A 27 -3.35 -3.57 26.50
CA SER A 27 -3.64 -3.19 27.89
C SER A 27 -4.84 -2.25 28.02
N LEU A 28 -5.21 -1.54 26.95
CA LEU A 28 -6.36 -0.63 26.91
C LEU A 28 -7.69 -1.36 26.65
N GLY A 29 -7.65 -2.62 26.22
CA GLY A 29 -8.84 -3.44 26.01
C GLY A 29 -9.68 -3.04 24.78
N HIS A 30 -9.11 -2.26 23.85
CA HIS A 30 -9.78 -1.84 22.61
C HIS A 30 -9.16 -2.55 21.40
N PRO A 31 -9.96 -2.97 20.40
CA PRO A 31 -9.41 -3.61 19.20
C PRO A 31 -8.42 -2.71 18.47
N TRP A 32 -7.25 -3.25 18.17
CA TRP A 32 -6.23 -2.61 17.34
C TRP A 32 -5.69 -3.64 16.35
N TRP A 33 -5.24 -3.21 15.18
CA TRP A 33 -4.73 -4.12 14.16
C TRP A 33 -3.61 -3.49 13.34
N LEU A 34 -2.81 -4.29 12.66
CA LEU A 34 -1.84 -3.80 11.67
C LEU A 34 -2.57 -3.09 10.53
N SER A 35 -2.07 -1.95 10.08
CA SER A 35 -2.71 -1.10 9.07
C SER A 35 -1.79 -0.87 7.86
N HIS A 36 -2.29 -0.21 6.81
CA HIS A 36 -1.50 0.28 5.65
C HIS A 36 -0.43 -0.72 5.12
N GLY A 37 0.82 -0.28 4.99
CA GLY A 37 1.93 -1.07 4.44
C GLY A 37 2.29 -2.24 5.35
N THR A 38 2.12 -2.07 6.67
CA THR A 38 2.36 -3.12 7.66
C THR A 38 1.34 -4.26 7.55
N LEU A 39 0.05 -3.96 7.35
CA LEU A 39 -0.99 -4.96 7.08
C LEU A 39 -0.72 -5.69 5.77
N LEU A 40 -0.36 -4.93 4.73
CA LEU A 40 -0.02 -5.50 3.43
C LEU A 40 1.19 -6.43 3.53
N GLY A 41 2.21 -6.03 4.30
CA GLY A 41 3.35 -6.86 4.62
C GLY A 41 2.94 -8.15 5.31
N ALA A 42 2.22 -8.05 6.43
CA ALA A 42 1.74 -9.21 7.17
C ALA A 42 0.94 -10.17 6.28
N TRP A 43 0.05 -9.64 5.43
CA TRP A 43 -0.78 -10.45 4.56
C TRP A 43 -0.04 -11.06 3.36
N ARG A 44 0.83 -10.28 2.69
CA ARG A 44 1.48 -10.69 1.43
C ARG A 44 2.85 -11.32 1.63
N HIS A 45 3.57 -10.97 2.67
CA HIS A 45 4.95 -11.42 2.91
C HIS A 45 5.09 -12.21 4.21
N HIS A 46 4.04 -12.27 5.05
CA HIS A 46 4.12 -12.75 6.43
C HIS A 46 5.20 -12.02 7.24
N ASP A 47 5.48 -10.76 6.88
CA ASP A 47 6.61 -9.96 7.35
C ASP A 47 6.44 -8.50 6.92
N VAL A 48 7.30 -7.59 7.37
CA VAL A 48 7.42 -6.25 6.79
C VAL A 48 7.70 -6.34 5.27
N ILE A 49 7.11 -5.42 4.50
CA ILE A 49 7.40 -5.34 3.07
C ILE A 49 8.91 -5.09 2.89
N PRO A 50 9.63 -5.83 2.04
CA PRO A 50 11.09 -5.74 1.97
C PRO A 50 11.61 -4.32 1.70
N TRP A 51 10.88 -3.55 0.89
CA TRP A 51 11.22 -2.18 0.52
C TRP A 51 10.53 -1.10 1.35
N ASP A 52 10.01 -1.46 2.51
CA ASP A 52 9.36 -0.56 3.47
C ASP A 52 10.17 -0.51 4.77
N ASP A 53 10.00 0.55 5.56
CA ASP A 53 10.82 0.77 6.77
C ASP A 53 10.09 1.35 7.98
N ASP A 54 8.77 1.32 8.03
CA ASP A 54 8.00 1.69 9.22
C ASP A 54 6.90 0.70 9.62
N LEU A 55 6.10 1.13 10.60
CA LEU A 55 5.01 0.38 11.20
C LEU A 55 3.75 1.22 11.18
N ASP A 56 2.64 0.58 10.85
CA ASP A 56 1.31 1.16 10.87
C ASP A 56 0.38 0.27 11.70
N VAL A 57 -0.35 0.90 12.62
CA VAL A 57 -1.42 0.26 13.38
C VAL A 57 -2.68 1.10 13.33
N ALA A 58 -3.82 0.48 13.57
CA ALA A 58 -5.12 1.13 13.68
C ALA A 58 -5.62 1.09 15.13
N PHE A 59 -6.18 2.20 15.62
CA PHE A 59 -6.71 2.29 16.99
C PHE A 59 -7.97 3.18 17.05
N PRO A 60 -8.97 2.92 17.92
CA PRO A 60 -10.20 3.72 17.94
C PRO A 60 -9.94 5.15 18.41
N ARG A 61 -10.39 6.11 17.61
CA ARG A 61 -10.14 7.55 17.80
C ARG A 61 -10.74 8.08 19.09
N GLU A 62 -11.91 7.58 19.50
CA GLU A 62 -12.57 7.97 20.74
C GLU A 62 -11.77 7.57 22.00
N LYS A 63 -10.88 6.58 21.90
CA LYS A 63 -10.03 6.05 22.98
C LYS A 63 -8.65 6.70 23.04
N LEU A 64 -8.41 7.68 22.18
CA LEU A 64 -7.14 8.38 22.11
C LEU A 64 -6.68 8.99 23.45
N PRO A 65 -7.55 9.60 24.28
CA PRO A 65 -7.12 10.12 25.59
C PRO A 65 -6.55 9.03 26.52
N GLU A 66 -7.12 7.82 26.49
CA GLU A 66 -6.65 6.67 27.28
C GLU A 66 -5.25 6.23 26.79
N LEU A 67 -5.05 6.15 25.47
CA LEU A 67 -3.76 5.82 24.86
C LEU A 67 -2.68 6.84 25.22
N ILE A 68 -2.99 8.14 25.17
CA ILE A 68 -2.01 9.19 25.49
C ILE A 68 -1.57 9.09 26.97
N ALA A 69 -2.51 8.83 27.88
CA ALA A 69 -2.20 8.67 29.29
C ALA A 69 -1.31 7.44 29.53
N ALA A 70 -1.69 6.27 29.00
CA ALA A 70 -0.93 5.03 29.15
C ALA A 70 0.46 5.11 28.51
N ALA A 71 0.57 5.77 27.35
CA ALA A 71 1.85 6.02 26.69
C ALA A 71 2.78 6.86 27.59
N ALA A 72 2.27 7.95 28.18
CA ALA A 72 3.05 8.82 29.05
C ALA A 72 3.55 8.09 30.31
N GLU A 73 2.72 7.25 30.92
CA GLU A 73 3.08 6.42 32.08
C GLU A 73 4.15 5.36 31.75
N SER A 74 4.14 4.87 30.51
CA SER A 74 5.04 3.81 30.05
C SER A 74 6.31 4.34 29.36
N GLY A 75 6.58 5.65 29.43
CA GLY A 75 7.74 6.28 28.80
C GLY A 75 7.64 6.47 27.27
N TRP A 76 6.52 6.06 26.67
CA TRP A 76 6.23 6.29 25.27
C TRP A 76 5.87 7.77 25.03
N LYS A 77 6.12 8.20 23.80
CA LYS A 77 5.83 9.54 23.30
C LYS A 77 4.84 9.44 22.17
N PHE A 78 4.05 10.50 22.02
CA PHE A 78 2.93 10.55 21.10
C PHE A 78 2.86 11.92 20.43
N CYS A 79 2.59 11.96 19.13
CA CYS A 79 2.46 13.18 18.35
C CYS A 79 1.29 13.07 17.37
N ARG A 80 0.34 14.01 17.42
CA ARG A 80 -0.76 14.09 16.44
C ARG A 80 -0.27 14.77 15.18
N LEU A 81 -0.56 14.15 14.03
CA LEU A 81 -0.24 14.69 12.70
C LEU A 81 -1.50 15.13 11.92
N GLY A 82 -2.68 14.95 12.53
CA GLY A 82 -3.95 15.36 11.96
C GLY A 82 -5.11 14.78 12.77
N PRO A 83 -6.36 14.87 12.26
CA PRO A 83 -7.52 14.30 12.92
C PRO A 83 -7.49 12.76 12.99
N PHE A 84 -6.86 12.09 12.01
CA PHE A 84 -6.88 10.63 11.87
C PHE A 84 -5.50 9.96 11.89
N LEU A 85 -4.43 10.73 12.08
CA LEU A 85 -3.07 10.19 12.13
C LEU A 85 -2.32 10.69 13.35
N ALA A 86 -1.55 9.80 13.94
CA ALA A 86 -0.58 10.11 14.98
C ALA A 86 0.67 9.23 14.84
N LYS A 87 1.77 9.65 15.47
CA LYS A 87 2.98 8.85 15.68
C LYS A 87 3.10 8.48 17.14
N ILE A 88 3.50 7.23 17.41
CA ILE A 88 3.88 6.75 18.74
C ILE A 88 5.29 6.15 18.67
N TRP A 89 6.15 6.47 19.64
CA TRP A 89 7.51 5.97 19.69
C TRP A 89 8.01 5.88 21.14
N ASN A 90 9.00 5.04 21.38
CA ASN A 90 9.67 4.95 22.67
C ASN A 90 11.13 5.40 22.51
N PRO A 91 11.53 6.56 23.08
CA PRO A 91 12.92 7.04 22.98
C PRO A 91 13.97 6.06 23.51
N SER A 92 13.60 5.16 24.43
CA SER A 92 14.50 4.13 24.95
C SER A 92 14.73 2.97 23.97
N LEU A 93 13.91 2.85 22.92
CA LEU A 93 14.03 1.87 21.84
C LEU A 93 14.62 2.47 20.55
N ALA A 94 15.04 3.73 20.59
CA ALA A 94 15.55 4.46 19.42
C ALA A 94 16.82 3.81 18.87
N LEU A 95 16.82 3.50 17.57
CA LEU A 95 18.03 3.16 16.82
C LEU A 95 18.59 4.39 16.08
N TYR A 96 17.69 5.25 15.58
CA TYR A 96 18.07 6.49 14.89
C TYR A 96 17.27 7.69 15.38
N HIS A 97 17.93 8.84 15.40
CA HIS A 97 17.30 10.14 15.60
C HIS A 97 16.90 10.72 14.25
N THR A 98 15.69 11.27 14.18
CA THR A 98 15.21 11.99 13.00
C THR A 98 15.34 13.50 13.22
N ASN A 99 15.06 14.30 12.19
CA ASN A 99 14.93 15.75 12.32
C ASN A 99 13.56 16.18 12.88
N HIS A 100 12.74 15.22 13.30
CA HIS A 100 11.42 15.41 13.87
C HIS A 100 11.42 15.07 15.37
N PRO A 101 10.33 15.36 16.11
CA PRO A 101 10.24 15.03 17.53
C PRO A 101 10.36 13.52 17.86
N TRP A 102 10.20 12.64 16.86
CA TRP A 102 10.21 11.19 17.03
C TRP A 102 11.53 10.54 16.60
N THR A 103 11.79 9.38 17.19
CA THR A 103 12.94 8.52 16.85
C THR A 103 12.46 7.35 16.01
N TRP A 104 13.36 6.75 15.24
CA TRP A 104 13.09 5.49 14.54
C TRP A 104 13.67 4.30 15.32
N PRO A 105 12.97 3.14 15.39
CA PRO A 105 11.64 2.89 14.83
C PRO A 105 10.51 3.54 15.63
N PHE A 106 9.42 3.84 14.94
CA PHE A 106 8.15 4.33 15.48
C PHE A 106 7.00 3.52 14.89
N ALA A 107 5.77 3.74 15.37
CA ALA A 107 4.57 3.32 14.69
C ALA A 107 3.67 4.52 14.38
N ASP A 108 3.15 4.57 13.16
CA ASP A 108 2.02 5.40 12.77
C ASP A 108 0.72 4.75 13.27
N ILE A 109 -0.13 5.55 13.91
CA ILE A 109 -1.44 5.16 14.39
C ILE A 109 -2.48 5.84 13.51
N THR A 110 -3.10 5.02 12.67
CA THR A 110 -4.33 5.37 11.96
C THR A 110 -5.49 5.30 12.94
N LEU A 111 -6.16 6.42 13.16
CA LEU A 111 -7.26 6.49 14.11
C LEU A 111 -8.57 6.30 13.37
N TYR A 112 -9.33 5.28 13.74
CA TYR A 112 -10.60 4.95 13.11
C TYR A 112 -11.79 5.35 13.98
N ASP A 113 -12.92 5.62 13.33
CA ASP A 113 -14.21 5.76 14.01
C ASP A 113 -15.06 4.52 13.75
N GLU A 114 -16.03 4.28 14.63
CA GLU A 114 -16.97 3.19 14.45
C GLU A 114 -18.40 3.58 14.84
N THR A 115 -19.36 2.90 14.22
CA THR A 115 -20.76 2.86 14.63
C THR A 115 -21.07 1.47 15.21
N SER A 116 -22.35 1.20 15.45
CA SER A 116 -22.77 -0.16 15.84
C SER A 116 -22.50 -1.22 14.75
N THR A 117 -22.36 -0.83 13.48
CA THR A 117 -22.25 -1.76 12.35
C THR A 117 -21.07 -1.49 11.44
N THR A 118 -20.42 -0.34 11.52
CA THR A 118 -19.46 0.11 10.49
C THR A 118 -18.19 0.64 11.14
N ILE A 119 -17.04 0.40 10.49
CA ILE A 119 -15.76 1.04 10.80
C ILE A 119 -15.39 1.99 9.66
N ILE A 120 -14.94 3.18 10.03
CA ILE A 120 -14.52 4.25 9.13
C ILE A 120 -13.04 4.54 9.41
N VAL A 121 -12.20 4.29 8.41
CA VAL A 121 -10.75 4.52 8.48
C VAL A 121 -10.39 5.59 7.48
N GLU A 122 -9.80 6.71 7.93
CA GLU A 122 -9.22 7.68 6.99
C GLU A 122 -7.78 7.30 6.65
N TYR A 123 -7.57 7.02 5.37
CA TYR A 123 -6.25 6.81 4.79
C TYR A 123 -5.72 8.16 4.30
N MET A 124 -5.18 8.96 5.23
CA MET A 124 -4.80 10.37 5.01
C MET A 124 -3.90 10.54 3.78
N TYR A 125 -2.88 9.69 3.63
CA TYR A 125 -1.94 9.74 2.50
C TYR A 125 -2.60 9.44 1.15
N HIS A 126 -3.70 8.70 1.17
CA HIS A 126 -4.49 8.36 -0.02
C HIS A 126 -5.65 9.34 -0.24
N ARG A 127 -5.91 10.26 0.71
CA ARG A 127 -7.09 11.15 0.74
C ARG A 127 -8.40 10.40 0.51
N LYS A 128 -8.51 9.22 1.13
CA LYS A 128 -9.65 8.30 1.00
C LYS A 128 -10.15 7.88 2.38
N PHE A 129 -11.44 7.63 2.45
CA PHE A 129 -12.06 6.91 3.56
C PHE A 129 -12.32 5.49 3.11
N ALA A 130 -11.90 4.52 3.91
CA ALA A 130 -12.45 3.18 3.84
C ALA A 130 -13.65 3.11 4.77
N VAL A 131 -14.76 2.61 4.24
CA VAL A 131 -15.98 2.34 5.00
C VAL A 131 -16.27 0.85 4.84
N VAL A 132 -16.20 0.13 5.96
CA VAL A 132 -16.34 -1.34 5.97
C VAL A 132 -17.30 -1.77 7.05
N GLU A 133 -17.99 -2.89 6.83
CA GLU A 133 -18.81 -3.49 7.88
C GLU A 133 -17.91 -3.92 9.03
N LYS A 134 -18.36 -3.67 10.26
CA LYS A 134 -17.64 -4.04 11.48
C LYS A 134 -17.44 -5.55 11.57
N SER A 135 -18.36 -6.34 11.00
CA SER A 135 -18.17 -7.78 10.85
C SER A 135 -17.04 -8.14 9.89
N ASP A 136 -16.69 -7.32 8.92
CA ASP A 136 -15.59 -7.65 8.00
C ASP A 136 -14.22 -7.42 8.64
N VAL A 137 -14.19 -6.67 9.74
CA VAL A 137 -12.99 -6.38 10.54
C VAL A 137 -12.92 -7.23 11.80
N LEU A 138 -14.01 -7.41 12.53
CA LEU A 138 -14.03 -8.06 13.85
C LEU A 138 -14.74 -9.43 13.86
N PRO A 139 -14.30 -10.39 14.69
CA PRO A 139 -13.13 -10.30 15.55
C PRO A 139 -11.87 -10.37 14.71
N LEU A 140 -10.81 -9.79 15.27
CA LEU A 140 -9.48 -9.83 14.69
C LEU A 140 -8.96 -11.28 14.68
N GLN A 141 -7.95 -11.51 13.86
CA GLN A 141 -7.18 -12.75 13.81
C GLN A 141 -5.70 -12.45 13.91
N ASP A 142 -4.92 -13.34 14.51
CA ASP A 142 -3.47 -13.20 14.55
C ASP A 142 -2.83 -13.95 13.38
N ILE A 143 -2.01 -13.26 12.60
CA ILE A 143 -1.23 -13.86 11.51
C ILE A 143 0.27 -13.66 11.71
N PRO A 144 1.12 -14.44 11.02
CA PRO A 144 2.56 -14.24 11.08
C PRO A 144 3.00 -12.85 10.60
N PHE A 145 3.88 -12.23 11.38
CA PHE A 145 4.62 -11.01 11.02
C PHE A 145 6.06 -11.15 11.50
N GLY A 146 6.92 -11.71 10.66
CA GLY A 146 8.27 -12.08 11.05
C GLY A 146 8.27 -13.09 12.21
N PRO A 147 8.92 -12.79 13.35
CA PRO A 147 8.93 -13.66 14.53
C PRO A 147 7.68 -13.52 15.41
N LEU A 148 6.72 -12.65 15.05
CA LEU A 148 5.56 -12.31 15.86
C LEU A 148 4.27 -12.88 15.27
N GLN A 149 3.25 -12.98 16.12
CA GLN A 149 1.85 -13.17 15.73
C GLN A 149 1.12 -11.88 16.10
N LEU A 150 0.56 -11.17 15.12
CA LEU A 150 -0.01 -9.84 15.33
C LEU A 150 -1.43 -9.74 14.77
N PRO A 151 -2.29 -8.92 15.41
CA PRO A 151 -3.69 -8.84 15.05
C PRO A 151 -3.89 -8.12 13.71
N VAL A 152 -4.67 -8.75 12.85
CA VAL A 152 -5.17 -8.19 11.58
C VAL A 152 -6.71 -8.28 11.53
N PRO A 153 -7.37 -7.50 10.66
CA PRO A 153 -8.79 -7.63 10.41
C PRO A 153 -9.21 -9.06 10.04
N ARG A 154 -10.47 -9.43 10.28
CA ARG A 154 -11.05 -10.70 9.83
C ARG A 154 -10.86 -10.92 8.32
N SER A 155 -11.02 -9.87 7.53
CA SER A 155 -10.85 -9.90 6.06
C SER A 155 -9.87 -8.79 5.62
N PRO A 156 -8.55 -9.01 5.76
CA PRO A 156 -7.53 -7.99 5.46
C PRO A 156 -7.66 -7.41 4.04
N GLU A 157 -7.97 -8.26 3.06
CA GLU A 157 -8.10 -7.91 1.66
C GLU A 157 -9.18 -6.84 1.39
N LEU A 158 -10.26 -6.79 2.19
CA LEU A 158 -11.33 -5.81 1.99
C LEU A 158 -10.86 -4.38 2.27
N LEU A 159 -9.98 -4.20 3.26
CA LEU A 159 -9.33 -2.91 3.50
C LEU A 159 -8.22 -2.66 2.49
N LEU A 160 -7.36 -3.66 2.22
CA LEU A 160 -6.26 -3.52 1.25
C LEU A 160 -6.76 -3.14 -0.15
N ASN A 161 -7.88 -3.69 -0.61
CA ASN A 161 -8.46 -3.36 -1.92
C ASN A 161 -8.94 -1.90 -2.04
N GLN A 162 -9.33 -1.27 -0.93
CA GLN A 162 -9.78 0.13 -0.94
C GLN A 162 -8.60 1.12 -1.01
N VAL A 163 -7.48 0.73 -0.40
CA VAL A 163 -6.30 1.58 -0.19
C VAL A 163 -5.25 1.37 -1.27
N TYR A 164 -4.98 0.10 -1.56
CA TYR A 164 -3.98 -0.37 -2.50
C TYR A 164 -4.61 -1.26 -3.57
N PRO A 165 -5.54 -0.77 -4.40
CA PRO A 165 -6.35 -1.60 -5.31
C PRO A 165 -5.61 -2.60 -6.21
N TYR A 166 -4.29 -2.46 -6.39
CA TYR A 166 -3.44 -3.33 -7.21
C TYR A 166 -2.33 -4.04 -6.43
N TRP A 167 -2.43 -4.08 -5.11
CA TRP A 167 -1.41 -4.67 -4.22
C TRP A 167 -1.07 -6.13 -4.55
N ASN A 168 -2.03 -6.86 -5.13
CA ASN A 168 -1.96 -8.29 -5.45
C ASN A 168 -1.60 -8.58 -6.91
N SER A 169 -1.45 -7.57 -7.77
CA SER A 169 -1.24 -7.75 -9.21
C SER A 169 -0.10 -6.91 -9.76
N GLN A 170 -0.04 -5.64 -9.35
CA GLN A 170 0.97 -4.67 -9.78
C GLN A 170 1.29 -3.72 -8.61
N PRO A 171 1.93 -4.22 -7.54
CA PRO A 171 2.30 -3.38 -6.41
C PRO A 171 3.26 -2.26 -6.83
N SER A 172 3.18 -1.17 -6.08
CA SER A 172 4.10 -0.03 -6.17
C SER A 172 5.07 -0.03 -4.99
N SER A 173 6.27 0.47 -5.22
CA SER A 173 7.17 0.89 -4.15
C SER A 173 6.93 2.36 -3.78
N SER A 174 7.30 2.73 -2.55
CA SER A 174 7.30 4.12 -2.09
C SER A 174 8.72 4.70 -2.22
N ASP A 175 8.82 5.95 -2.66
CA ASP A 175 10.07 6.69 -2.63
C ASP A 175 10.36 7.34 -1.27
N TYR A 176 9.51 7.18 -0.27
CA TYR A 176 9.71 7.77 1.06
C TYR A 176 10.44 6.81 1.99
N GLY A 177 11.51 7.28 2.66
CA GLY A 177 12.23 6.54 3.68
C GLY A 177 11.91 7.07 5.07
N HIS A 178 11.12 6.34 5.85
CA HIS A 178 10.62 6.74 7.16
C HIS A 178 11.74 6.80 8.20
N ARG A 179 12.77 5.95 8.08
CA ARG A 179 13.97 6.04 8.92
C ARG A 179 14.69 7.39 8.83
N MET A 180 14.65 8.03 7.65
CA MET A 180 15.31 9.31 7.39
C MET A 180 14.33 10.49 7.35
N GLU A 181 13.02 10.23 7.37
CA GLU A 181 11.95 11.23 7.16
C GLU A 181 12.17 12.07 5.89
N ARG A 182 12.55 11.41 4.78
CA ARG A 182 12.74 12.05 3.47
C ARG A 182 12.60 11.07 2.31
N SER A 183 12.32 11.59 1.12
CA SER A 183 12.34 10.79 -0.10
C SER A 183 13.76 10.35 -0.49
N TYR A 184 13.84 9.14 -1.05
CA TYR A 184 14.97 8.63 -1.81
C TYR A 184 15.10 9.37 -3.15
N ASP A 185 16.29 9.36 -3.73
CA ASP A 185 16.51 9.93 -5.07
C ASP A 185 15.94 9.04 -6.18
N GLU A 186 15.75 7.74 -5.91
CA GLU A 186 15.11 6.82 -6.84
C GLU A 186 13.60 7.11 -6.92
N PRO A 187 12.97 7.07 -8.12
CA PRO A 187 11.54 7.28 -8.27
C PRO A 187 10.72 6.01 -7.97
N SER A 188 9.46 6.19 -7.57
CA SER A 188 8.50 5.09 -7.34
C SER A 188 8.39 4.18 -8.57
N GLU A 189 8.41 2.86 -8.35
CA GLU A 189 8.31 1.85 -9.41
C GLU A 189 7.04 1.01 -9.22
N ARG A 190 6.55 0.46 -10.32
CA ARG A 190 5.51 -0.59 -10.32
C ARG A 190 6.07 -1.83 -10.99
N ARG A 191 5.76 -3.01 -10.45
CA ARG A 191 6.19 -4.29 -11.01
C ARG A 191 5.06 -5.30 -10.91
N ARG A 192 4.97 -6.21 -11.88
CA ARG A 192 4.07 -7.36 -11.83
C ARG A 192 4.35 -8.20 -10.58
N ILE A 193 3.28 -8.66 -9.93
CA ILE A 193 3.38 -9.51 -8.75
C ILE A 193 4.19 -10.79 -9.02
N ALA A 194 3.99 -11.43 -10.17
CA ALA A 194 4.71 -12.64 -10.57
C ALA A 194 6.21 -12.40 -10.78
N ASP A 195 6.61 -11.20 -11.22
CA ASP A 195 8.03 -10.87 -11.37
C ASP A 195 8.67 -10.54 -10.02
N LEU A 196 7.94 -9.88 -9.12
CA LEU A 196 8.41 -9.67 -7.76
C LEU A 196 8.48 -10.97 -6.95
N ALA A 197 7.60 -11.93 -7.20
CA ALA A 197 7.59 -13.24 -6.54
C ALA A 197 8.85 -14.08 -6.85
N LYS A 198 9.62 -13.71 -7.90
CA LYS A 198 10.93 -14.31 -8.20
C LYS A 198 12.01 -13.85 -7.22
N ASP A 199 11.86 -12.64 -6.69
CA ASP A 199 12.84 -11.99 -5.81
C ASP A 199 12.44 -12.08 -4.33
N PHE A 200 11.14 -12.16 -4.05
CA PHE A 200 10.57 -12.08 -2.71
C PHE A 200 9.53 -13.17 -2.49
N GLN A 201 9.56 -13.79 -1.32
CA GLN A 201 8.52 -14.73 -0.92
C GLN A 201 7.18 -14.01 -0.75
N MET A 202 6.12 -14.61 -1.27
CA MET A 202 4.77 -14.04 -1.26
C MET A 202 3.71 -15.07 -0.85
N PHE A 203 2.65 -14.58 -0.23
CA PHE A 203 1.50 -15.31 0.28
C PHE A 203 0.22 -14.55 -0.09
N ASN A 204 -0.91 -15.27 -0.13
CA ASN A 204 -2.24 -14.69 -0.35
C ASN A 204 -2.37 -13.84 -1.63
N VAL A 205 -1.54 -14.13 -2.63
CA VAL A 205 -1.56 -13.53 -3.96
C VAL A 205 -1.43 -14.63 -5.02
N ASP A 206 -2.07 -14.42 -6.17
CA ASP A 206 -1.88 -15.29 -7.33
C ASP A 206 -0.64 -14.83 -8.11
N VAL A 207 0.40 -15.67 -8.09
CA VAL A 207 1.66 -15.44 -8.80
C VAL A 207 1.79 -16.33 -10.03
N SER A 208 0.75 -17.08 -10.37
CA SER A 208 0.76 -17.90 -11.57
C SER A 208 0.87 -17.01 -12.82
N ASP A 209 1.54 -17.53 -13.84
CA ASP A 209 1.45 -16.89 -15.14
C ASP A 209 0.01 -17.03 -15.63
N SER A 210 -0.64 -15.89 -15.89
CA SER A 210 -2.01 -15.89 -16.36
C SER A 210 -2.05 -16.52 -17.75
N ASP A 211 -3.03 -17.40 -17.99
CA ASP A 211 -3.41 -17.84 -19.35
C ASP A 211 -4.08 -16.70 -20.14
N ALA A 212 -3.59 -15.46 -19.95
CA ALA A 212 -4.19 -14.28 -20.51
C ALA A 212 -4.01 -14.29 -22.02
N THR A 213 -5.15 -14.29 -22.70
CA THR A 213 -5.18 -14.24 -24.15
C THR A 213 -5.03 -12.81 -24.63
N LEU A 214 -4.35 -12.63 -25.77
CA LEU A 214 -4.31 -11.35 -26.47
C LEU A 214 -5.72 -11.00 -26.95
N VAL A 215 -6.27 -9.88 -26.48
CA VAL A 215 -7.62 -9.41 -26.78
C VAL A 215 -7.61 -8.38 -27.90
N GLU A 216 -6.67 -7.44 -27.86
CA GLU A 216 -6.63 -6.31 -28.81
C GLU A 216 -5.18 -5.90 -29.06
N VAL A 217 -4.88 -5.49 -30.29
CA VAL A 217 -3.61 -4.84 -30.64
C VAL A 217 -3.94 -3.49 -31.23
N CYS A 218 -3.45 -2.45 -30.56
CA CYS A 218 -3.55 -1.08 -31.08
C CYS A 218 -2.19 -0.60 -31.55
N HIS A 219 -2.18 0.35 -32.48
CA HIS A 219 -1.01 1.16 -32.79
C HIS A 219 -1.04 2.44 -31.98
N GLY A 220 -0.03 2.65 -31.13
CA GLY A 220 0.15 3.87 -30.35
C GLY A 220 1.10 4.84 -31.05
N GLU A 221 0.75 6.12 -31.05
CA GLU A 221 1.59 7.24 -31.49
C GLU A 221 1.75 8.23 -30.33
N HIS A 222 2.89 8.17 -29.65
CA HIS A 222 3.27 9.03 -28.52
C HIS A 222 4.51 9.87 -28.92
N PRO A 223 4.75 11.07 -28.36
CA PRO A 223 5.89 11.91 -28.77
C PRO A 223 7.27 11.27 -28.60
N GLN A 224 7.36 10.28 -27.72
CA GLN A 224 8.61 9.57 -27.41
C GLN A 224 8.69 8.18 -28.05
N TRP A 225 7.60 7.64 -28.60
CA TRP A 225 7.57 6.29 -29.18
C TRP A 225 6.36 6.09 -30.10
N ALA A 226 6.51 5.21 -31.09
CA ALA A 226 5.38 4.74 -31.89
C ALA A 226 5.51 3.22 -32.07
N GLY A 227 4.40 2.49 -32.01
CA GLY A 227 4.46 1.03 -32.06
C GLY A 227 3.20 0.31 -31.58
N PRO A 228 3.22 -1.03 -31.59
CA PRO A 228 2.09 -1.81 -31.10
C PRO A 228 1.96 -1.74 -29.57
N VAL A 229 0.72 -1.69 -29.10
CA VAL A 229 0.34 -1.91 -27.71
C VAL A 229 -0.61 -3.11 -27.70
N HIS A 230 -0.23 -4.16 -26.98
CA HIS A 230 -0.97 -5.40 -26.84
C HIS A 230 -1.80 -5.35 -25.57
N PHE A 231 -3.07 -5.72 -25.65
CA PHE A 231 -4.01 -5.78 -24.52
C PHE A 231 -4.44 -7.21 -24.27
N PHE A 232 -4.50 -7.63 -23.01
CA PHE A 232 -4.76 -9.00 -22.61
C PHE A 232 -6.02 -9.13 -21.76
N SER A 233 -6.62 -10.33 -21.74
CA SER A 233 -7.92 -10.59 -21.12
C SER A 233 -7.96 -10.43 -19.60
N ASP A 234 -6.80 -10.45 -18.95
CA ASP A 234 -6.64 -10.22 -17.51
C ASP A 234 -6.46 -8.73 -17.14
N GLY A 235 -6.62 -7.83 -18.12
CA GLY A 235 -6.42 -6.39 -17.93
C GLY A 235 -4.96 -5.94 -18.09
N ARG A 236 -4.03 -6.83 -18.49
CA ARG A 236 -2.65 -6.42 -18.80
C ARG A 236 -2.53 -5.71 -20.14
N MET A 237 -1.48 -4.91 -20.26
CA MET A 237 -1.03 -4.38 -21.55
C MET A 237 0.50 -4.38 -21.66
N CYS A 238 1.04 -4.40 -22.88
CA CYS A 238 2.46 -4.16 -23.10
C CYS A 238 2.79 -3.51 -24.44
N ARG A 239 3.89 -2.78 -24.46
CA ARG A 239 4.68 -2.46 -25.65
C ARG A 239 5.77 -3.53 -25.79
N PRO A 240 5.70 -4.42 -26.79
CA PRO A 240 6.63 -5.54 -26.92
C PRO A 240 8.10 -5.10 -26.84
N ASN A 241 8.87 -5.78 -25.98
CA ASN A 241 10.30 -5.50 -25.74
C ASN A 241 10.62 -4.08 -25.25
N SER A 242 9.65 -3.36 -24.68
CA SER A 242 9.86 -1.99 -24.18
C SER A 242 9.35 -1.80 -22.77
N ASP A 243 8.04 -1.88 -22.58
CA ASP A 243 7.39 -1.45 -21.34
C ASP A 243 6.05 -2.16 -21.20
N GLU A 244 5.59 -2.33 -19.98
CA GLU A 244 4.39 -3.07 -19.67
C GLU A 244 3.49 -2.30 -18.72
N GLY A 245 2.34 -2.88 -18.44
CA GLY A 245 1.45 -2.36 -17.42
C GLY A 245 0.11 -3.04 -17.45
N ARG A 246 -0.91 -2.30 -17.04
CA ARG A 246 -2.30 -2.73 -17.10
C ARG A 246 -3.18 -1.62 -17.63
N TYR A 247 -4.39 -1.98 -18.02
CA TYR A 247 -5.38 -1.04 -18.49
C TYR A 247 -6.73 -1.26 -17.81
N GLU A 248 -7.48 -0.19 -17.67
CA GLU A 248 -8.85 -0.24 -17.16
C GLU A 248 -9.76 0.50 -18.13
N LYS A 249 -10.86 -0.15 -18.56
CA LYS A 249 -11.86 0.52 -19.39
C LYS A 249 -12.74 1.41 -18.51
N ILE A 250 -13.03 2.62 -18.98
CA ILE A 250 -14.00 3.55 -18.37
C ILE A 250 -15.21 3.61 -19.30
N GLY A 251 -16.23 2.82 -18.99
CA GLY A 251 -17.36 2.61 -19.90
C GLY A 251 -16.90 2.12 -21.29
N ASP A 252 -17.64 2.48 -22.33
CA ASP A 252 -17.40 1.97 -23.69
C ASP A 252 -16.31 2.75 -24.47
N HIS A 253 -15.96 3.94 -23.96
CA HIS A 253 -15.22 4.95 -24.71
C HIS A 253 -13.99 5.51 -23.98
N GLY A 254 -13.80 5.21 -22.71
CA GLY A 254 -12.61 5.60 -21.96
C GLY A 254 -11.72 4.41 -21.65
N MET A 255 -10.44 4.66 -21.42
CA MET A 255 -9.48 3.70 -20.94
C MET A 255 -8.37 4.42 -20.19
N VAL A 256 -7.87 3.85 -19.10
CA VAL A 256 -6.66 4.32 -18.42
C VAL A 256 -5.56 3.30 -18.65
N LEU A 257 -4.39 3.77 -19.05
CA LEU A 257 -3.18 2.99 -19.21
C LEU A 257 -2.28 3.28 -18.00
N PHE A 258 -1.98 2.25 -17.22
CA PHE A 258 -1.08 2.34 -16.09
C PHE A 258 0.20 1.60 -16.41
N TRP A 259 1.19 2.36 -16.87
CA TRP A 259 2.50 1.87 -17.21
C TRP A 259 3.32 1.56 -15.95
N ASP A 260 4.23 0.59 -16.08
CA ASP A 260 5.21 0.25 -15.03
C ASP A 260 6.26 1.34 -14.87
N GLN A 261 6.69 1.93 -15.99
CA GLN A 261 7.79 2.91 -16.03
C GLN A 261 7.34 4.35 -16.32
N TRP A 262 6.05 4.58 -16.58
CA TRP A 262 5.51 5.87 -17.00
C TRP A 262 4.32 6.30 -16.14
N GLU A 263 4.04 7.60 -16.15
CA GLU A 263 2.83 8.13 -15.53
C GLU A 263 1.58 7.57 -16.22
N PRO A 264 0.48 7.37 -15.47
CA PRO A 264 -0.78 6.94 -16.07
C PRO A 264 -1.28 7.89 -17.16
N GLU A 265 -1.89 7.32 -18.19
CA GLU A 265 -2.46 8.07 -19.30
C GLU A 265 -3.94 7.73 -19.46
N ILE A 266 -4.78 8.76 -19.60
CA ILE A 266 -6.23 8.60 -19.73
C ILE A 266 -6.59 8.84 -21.18
N LEU A 267 -7.12 7.82 -21.82
CA LEU A 267 -7.46 7.80 -23.22
C LEU A 267 -8.98 7.78 -23.41
N ILE A 268 -9.47 8.63 -24.32
CA ILE A 268 -10.89 8.67 -24.68
C ILE A 268 -11.07 8.57 -26.20
N ARG A 269 -12.15 7.94 -26.64
CA ARG A 269 -12.58 7.94 -28.05
C ARG A 269 -14.01 8.46 -28.17
N LYS A 270 -14.38 8.97 -29.33
CA LYS A 270 -15.74 9.49 -29.59
C LYS A 270 -16.77 8.38 -29.70
N ASP A 271 -16.39 7.29 -30.35
CA ASP A 271 -17.19 6.10 -30.63
C ASP A 271 -16.25 4.91 -30.85
N SER A 272 -16.80 3.71 -31.04
CA SER A 272 -16.01 2.47 -31.21
C SER A 272 -15.10 2.44 -32.44
N THR A 273 -15.32 3.33 -33.42
CA THR A 273 -14.53 3.40 -34.66
C THR A 273 -13.46 4.48 -34.63
N SER A 274 -13.55 5.40 -33.68
CA SER A 274 -12.60 6.50 -33.51
C SER A 274 -11.35 6.03 -32.75
N PRO A 275 -10.16 6.58 -33.07
CA PRO A 275 -8.97 6.34 -32.26
C PRO A 275 -9.18 6.89 -30.85
N TYR A 276 -8.57 6.23 -29.89
CA TYR A 276 -8.37 6.75 -28.55
C TYR A 276 -7.34 7.89 -28.61
N ARG A 277 -7.57 8.94 -27.80
CA ARG A 277 -6.65 10.07 -27.65
C ARG A 277 -6.54 10.48 -26.19
N ASP A 278 -5.36 10.88 -25.76
CA ASP A 278 -5.19 11.58 -24.49
C ASP A 278 -5.72 13.02 -24.66
N PRO A 279 -6.62 13.52 -23.79
CA PRO A 279 -7.18 14.86 -23.92
C PRO A 279 -6.18 15.96 -23.55
N THR A 280 -5.07 15.61 -22.89
CA THR A 280 -4.08 16.54 -22.34
C THR A 280 -2.71 16.45 -23.03
N LYS A 281 -2.45 15.34 -23.74
CA LYS A 281 -1.15 15.05 -24.37
C LYS A 281 -1.34 14.62 -25.83
N PRO A 282 -0.34 14.83 -26.71
CA PRO A 282 -0.37 14.34 -28.08
C PRO A 282 -0.07 12.84 -28.16
N PHE A 283 -0.95 12.02 -27.58
CA PHE A 283 -0.89 10.56 -27.60
C PHE A 283 -2.17 9.98 -28.22
N PHE A 284 -2.00 9.13 -29.24
CA PHE A 284 -3.09 8.44 -29.94
C PHE A 284 -2.92 6.93 -29.85
N LEU A 285 -4.04 6.23 -29.82
CA LEU A 285 -4.09 4.78 -29.83
C LEU A 285 -5.19 4.31 -30.77
N GLN A 286 -4.82 3.66 -31.87
CA GLN A 286 -5.73 3.22 -32.91
C GLN A 286 -5.81 1.69 -32.95
N ALA A 287 -7.01 1.13 -32.80
CA ALA A 287 -7.24 -0.29 -32.98
C ALA A 287 -6.89 -0.71 -34.41
N ARG A 288 -6.24 -1.88 -34.56
CA ARG A 288 -5.95 -2.49 -35.86
C ARG A 288 -7.08 -3.36 -36.36
#